data_AF-A0A1J3DRK3-F1
#
_entry.id   AF-A0A1J3DRK3-F1
#
_cell.length_a   1.000
_cell.length_b   1.000
_cell.length_c   1.000
_cell.angle_alpha   90.00
_cell.angle_beta   90.00
_cell.angle_gamma   90.00
#
_symmetry.space_group_name_H-M   'P 1'
#
loop_
_entity.id
_entity.type
_entity.pdbx_description
1 polymer ?
#
loop_
_entity_poly.entity_id
_entity_poly.type
_entity_poly.pdbx_seq_one_letter_code
_entity_poly.pdbx_strand_id
1 'polypeptide(L)'
;KIVETVYELQEKGRKGELKRAFTPQGKGRSAIQFGCCFNYRTSKDGNPSGILRHETVDPLPSLFKEIIRRLVKWRVMPPTCVPDCCVVNIYDEGDCIPP
;
A
#
# COMPACT_ATOMS: atom_id res chain seq x y z
N LYS A 1 17.57 4.16 -1.71
CA LYS A 1 16.74 3.20 -2.50
C LYS A 1 15.30 3.10 -2.03
N ILE A 2 14.95 2.42 -0.92
CA ILE A 2 13.52 2.24 -0.55
C ILE A 2 12.78 3.55 -0.30
N VAL A 3 13.40 4.48 0.43
CA VAL A 3 12.82 5.80 0.75
C VAL A 3 12.56 6.61 -0.52
N GLU A 4 13.55 6.72 -1.42
CA GLU A 4 13.41 7.41 -2.71
C GLU A 4 12.29 6.80 -3.56
N THR A 5 12.23 5.47 -3.68
CA THR A 5 11.15 4.78 -4.39
C THR A 5 9.79 5.08 -3.78
N VAL A 6 9.68 5.16 -2.45
CA VAL A 6 8.42 5.52 -1.78
C VAL A 6 8.02 6.96 -2.09
N TYR A 7 8.96 7.91 -2.11
CA TYR A 7 8.67 9.30 -2.51
C TYR A 7 8.22 9.42 -3.96
N GLU A 8 8.86 8.70 -4.89
CA GLU A 8 8.43 8.64 -6.28
C GLU A 8 7.01 8.07 -6.42
N LEU A 9 6.71 6.98 -5.71
CA LEU A 9 5.37 6.37 -5.70
C LEU A 9 4.34 7.30 -5.07
N GLN A 10 4.70 8.03 -4.01
CA GLN A 10 3.84 9.02 -3.39
C GLN A 10 3.47 10.13 -4.37
N GLU A 11 4.45 10.64 -5.11
CA GLU A 11 4.21 11.69 -6.12
C GLU A 11 3.35 11.19 -7.27
N LYS A 12 3.59 9.96 -7.77
CA LYS A 12 2.70 9.31 -8.74
C LYS A 12 1.27 9.16 -8.22
N GLY A 13 1.13 8.79 -6.94
CA GLY A 13 -0.16 8.73 -6.27
C GLY A 13 -0.86 10.10 -6.22
N ARG A 14 -0.14 11.19 -5.94
CA ARG A 14 -0.67 12.56 -5.95
C ARG A 14 -1.11 13.02 -7.35
N LYS A 15 -0.43 12.54 -8.40
CA LYS A 15 -0.77 12.83 -9.81
C LYS A 15 -1.90 11.96 -10.36
N GLY A 16 -2.40 10.98 -9.60
CA GLY A 16 -3.42 10.04 -10.07
C GLY A 16 -2.89 8.97 -11.04
N GLU A 17 -1.57 8.77 -11.08
CA GLU A 17 -0.93 7.78 -11.95
C GLU A 17 -0.94 6.36 -11.35
N LEU A 18 -1.38 6.22 -10.09
CA LEU A 18 -1.58 4.94 -9.42
C LEU A 18 -3.07 4.68 -9.23
N LYS A 19 -3.48 3.45 -9.50
CA LYS A 19 -4.88 3.02 -9.42
C LYS A 19 -5.42 3.09 -8.00
N ARG A 20 -4.57 2.82 -7.00
CA ARG A 20 -4.93 2.78 -5.58
C ARG A 20 -3.94 3.54 -4.72
N ALA A 21 -4.04 4.87 -4.79
CA ALA A 21 -3.41 5.78 -3.85
C ALA A 21 -4.50 6.63 -3.16
N PHE A 22 -4.36 6.82 -1.85
CA PHE A 22 -5.29 7.60 -1.05
C PHE A 22 -4.52 8.59 -0.19
N THR A 23 -4.79 9.88 -0.39
CA THR A 23 -4.26 10.96 0.45
C THR A 23 -5.45 11.72 1.03
N PRO A 24 -5.87 11.42 2.27
CA PRO A 24 -6.96 12.14 2.92
C PRO A 24 -6.65 13.64 3.03
N GLN A 25 -7.59 14.48 2.61
CA GLN A 25 -7.46 15.93 2.72
C GLN A 25 -7.37 16.36 4.19
N GLY A 26 -6.46 17.28 4.49
CA GLY A 26 -6.28 17.83 5.84
C GLY A 26 -5.68 16.85 6.86
N LYS A 27 -5.19 15.69 6.42
CA LYS A 27 -4.44 14.75 7.25
C LYS A 27 -3.04 14.56 6.67
N GLY A 28 -2.05 14.50 7.54
CA GLY A 28 -0.67 14.26 7.17
C GLY A 28 -0.39 12.78 6.93
N ARG A 29 -1.21 12.10 6.14
CA ARG A 29 -1.01 10.68 5.85
C ARG A 29 -1.44 10.34 4.44
N SER A 30 -0.79 9.34 3.86
CA SER A 30 -1.22 8.73 2.61
C SER A 30 -1.00 7.23 2.62
N ALA A 31 -1.75 6.51 1.80
CA ALA A 31 -1.65 5.07 1.65
C ALA A 31 -1.62 4.70 0.17
N ILE A 32 -0.77 3.75 -0.20
CA ILE A 32 -0.66 3.21 -1.56
C ILE A 32 -0.78 1.69 -1.48
N GLN A 33 -1.61 1.10 -2.33
CA GLN A 33 -1.88 -0.35 -2.31
C GLN A 33 -1.46 -1.01 -3.63
N PHE A 34 -0.80 -2.15 -3.53
CA PHE A 34 -0.35 -2.96 -4.65
C PHE A 34 -0.82 -4.41 -4.49
N GLY A 35 -1.15 -5.06 -5.60
CA GLY A 35 -1.52 -6.48 -5.65
C GLY A 35 -2.90 -6.84 -5.10
N CYS A 36 -3.42 -6.09 -4.13
CA CYS A 36 -4.77 -6.24 -3.60
C CYS A 36 -5.33 -4.89 -3.11
N CYS A 37 -6.66 -4.77 -3.12
CA CYS A 37 -7.39 -3.65 -2.53
C CYS A 37 -7.92 -4.02 -1.15
N PHE A 38 -7.77 -3.12 -0.19
CA PHE A 38 -8.30 -3.23 1.15
C PHE A 38 -8.89 -1.91 1.62
N ASN A 39 -10.14 -1.94 2.05
CA ASN A 39 -10.81 -0.81 2.70
C ASN A 39 -10.79 -1.02 4.23
N TYR A 40 -10.15 -0.11 4.96
CA TYR A 40 -10.18 -0.15 6.43
C TYR A 40 -11.57 0.13 7.00
N ARG A 41 -12.38 0.91 6.30
CA ARG A 41 -13.75 1.28 6.68
C ARG A 41 -14.62 1.27 5.42
N THR A 42 -15.91 1.08 5.60
CA THR A 42 -16.90 1.24 4.53
C THR A 42 -16.72 2.64 3.91
N SER A 43 -16.60 2.70 2.59
CA SER A 43 -16.44 3.98 1.89
C SER A 43 -17.73 4.81 2.00
N LYS A 44 -17.63 6.12 1.73
CA LYS A 44 -18.83 6.99 1.64
C LYS A 44 -19.79 6.51 0.56
N ASP A 45 -19.26 5.90 -0.50
CA ASP A 45 -20.02 5.35 -1.62
C ASP A 45 -20.63 3.97 -1.32
N GLY A 46 -20.51 3.48 -0.08
CA GLY A 46 -21.10 2.22 0.38
C GLY A 46 -20.27 0.97 0.10
N ASN A 47 -19.04 1.10 -0.43
CA ASN A 47 -18.17 -0.07 -0.62
C ASN A 47 -17.77 -0.66 0.74
N PRO A 48 -17.93 -1.98 0.96
CA PRO A 48 -17.68 -2.59 2.26
C PRO A 48 -16.22 -2.45 2.70
N SER A 49 -16.00 -2.51 4.02
CA SER A 49 -14.67 -2.73 4.56
C SER A 49 -14.16 -4.13 4.20
N GLY A 50 -12.84 -4.30 4.21
CA GLY A 50 -12.18 -5.55 3.86
C GLY A 50 -11.64 -5.56 2.43
N ILE A 51 -11.37 -6.77 1.94
CA ILE A 51 -10.73 -7.01 0.65
C ILE A 51 -11.73 -6.78 -0.49
N LEU A 52 -11.40 -5.87 -1.40
CA LEU A 52 -12.17 -5.64 -2.62
C LEU A 52 -11.63 -6.55 -3.73
N ARG A 53 -12.29 -7.68 -3.96
CA ARG A 53 -11.79 -8.74 -4.86
C ARG A 53 -11.78 -8.39 -6.35
N HIS A 54 -12.57 -7.41 -6.77
CA HIS A 54 -12.77 -7.07 -8.19
C HIS A 54 -12.19 -5.71 -8.60
N GLU A 55 -11.42 -5.09 -7.71
CA GLU A 55 -10.79 -3.80 -8.01
C GLU A 55 -9.51 -3.97 -8.80
N THR A 56 -9.25 -3.02 -9.69
CA THR A 56 -8.00 -3.01 -10.46
C THR A 56 -6.89 -2.39 -9.62
N VAL A 57 -5.81 -3.13 -9.41
CA VAL A 57 -4.65 -2.69 -8.63
C VAL A 57 -3.39 -2.65 -9.47
N ASP A 58 -2.44 -1.82 -9.05
CA ASP A 58 -1.09 -1.85 -9.62
C ASP A 58 -0.34 -3.07 -9.07
N PRO A 59 0.52 -3.71 -9.89
CA PRO A 59 1.35 -4.80 -9.43
C PRO A 59 2.38 -4.31 -8.42
N LEU A 60 2.88 -5.22 -7.57
CA LEU A 60 4.01 -4.95 -6.68
C LEU A 60 5.21 -4.35 -7.45
N PRO A 61 5.75 -3.20 -7.03
CA PRO A 61 6.99 -2.66 -7.56
C PRO A 61 8.15 -3.65 -7.44
N SER A 62 9.07 -3.65 -8.41
CA SER A 62 10.20 -4.60 -8.45
C SER A 62 11.02 -4.60 -7.16
N LEU A 63 11.26 -3.42 -6.58
CA LEU A 63 11.98 -3.28 -5.32
C LEU A 63 11.25 -4.00 -4.17
N PHE A 64 9.92 -3.93 -4.12
CA PHE A 64 9.14 -4.59 -3.06
C PHE A 64 9.17 -6.10 -3.22
N LYS A 65 9.13 -6.61 -4.46
CA LYS A 65 9.33 -8.05 -4.75
C LYS A 65 10.71 -8.52 -4.26
N GLU A 66 11.76 -7.72 -4.43
CA GLU A 66 13.09 -8.05 -3.89
C GLU A 66 13.11 -8.08 -2.36
N ILE A 67 12.47 -7.12 -1.70
CA ILE A 67 12.34 -7.10 -0.24
C ILE A 67 11.61 -8.36 0.25
N ILE A 68 10.47 -8.71 -0.37
CA ILE A 68 9.72 -9.93 -0.05
C ILE A 68 10.60 -11.17 -0.20
N ARG A 69 11.35 -11.32 -1.29
CA ARG A 69 12.27 -12.44 -1.48
C ARG A 69 13.34 -12.51 -0.38
N ARG A 70 13.86 -11.37 0.08
CA ARG A 70 14.82 -11.32 1.19
C ARG A 70 14.20 -11.74 2.51
N LEU A 71 12.98 -11.28 2.81
CA LEU A 71 12.24 -11.69 4.01
C LEU A 71 11.98 -13.21 4.06
N VAL A 72 11.66 -13.82 2.92
CA VAL A 72 11.54 -15.29 2.79
C VAL A 72 12.89 -15.96 3.00
N LYS A 73 13.96 -15.46 2.35
CA LYS A 73 15.33 -16.01 2.50
C LYS A 73 15.83 -15.95 3.94
N TRP A 74 15.50 -14.88 4.67
CA TRP A 74 15.84 -14.69 6.09
C TRP A 74 14.89 -15.40 7.05
N ARG A 75 13.92 -16.17 6.53
CA ARG A 75 12.91 -16.90 7.31
C ARG A 75 12.05 -16.03 8.23
N VAL A 76 11.90 -14.73 7.91
CA VAL A 76 10.89 -13.86 8.51
C VAL A 76 9.50 -14.29 8.04
N MET A 77 9.39 -14.77 6.81
CA MET A 77 8.19 -15.37 6.25
C MET A 77 8.50 -16.78 5.72
N PRO A 78 7.56 -17.74 5.83
CA PRO A 78 7.77 -19.06 5.27
C PRO A 78 7.68 -19.03 3.73
N PRO A 79 8.40 -19.91 3.03
CA PRO A 79 8.33 -19.98 1.56
C PRO A 79 6.96 -20.44 1.04
N THR A 80 6.11 -20.98 1.93
CA THR A 80 4.73 -21.40 1.63
C THR A 80 3.72 -20.25 1.73
N CYS A 81 4.12 -19.07 2.22
CA CYS A 81 3.26 -17.91 2.38
C CYS A 81 4.01 -16.64 1.93
N VAL A 82 4.28 -16.55 0.63
CA VAL A 82 4.95 -15.39 0.03
C VAL A 82 3.89 -14.32 -0.28
N PRO A 83 4.00 -13.10 0.27
CA PRO A 83 3.04 -12.04 -0.01
C PRO A 83 2.99 -11.68 -1.49
N ASP A 84 1.77 -11.46 -1.97
CA ASP A 84 1.42 -11.00 -3.31
C ASP A 84 0.82 -9.59 -3.33
N CYS A 85 0.58 -9.01 -2.16
CA CYS A 85 0.10 -7.64 -1.97
C CYS A 85 0.93 -6.86 -0.95
N CYS A 86 0.85 -5.53 -1.02
CA CYS A 86 1.55 -4.62 -0.11
C CYS A 86 0.77 -3.32 0.05
N VAL A 87 0.77 -2.78 1.26
CA VAL A 87 0.30 -1.42 1.56
C VAL A 87 1.48 -0.61 2.08
N VAL A 88 1.71 0.55 1.48
CA VAL A 88 2.68 1.55 1.96
C VAL A 88 1.89 2.65 2.64
N ASN A 89 2.03 2.78 3.96
CA ASN A 89 1.48 3.90 4.71
C ASN A 89 2.59 4.93 4.94
N ILE A 90 2.29 6.18 4.64
CA ILE A 90 3.20 7.32 4.79
C ILE A 90 2.54 8.29 5.77
N TYR A 91 3.30 8.76 6.74
CA TYR A 91 2.83 9.66 7.79
C TYR A 91 3.77 10.84 7.89
N ASP A 92 3.18 12.02 7.96
CA ASP A 92 3.82 13.24 8.43
C ASP A 92 3.92 13.19 9.96
N GLU A 93 4.75 14.06 10.49
CA GLU A 93 4.96 14.17 11.93
C GLU A 93 3.65 14.45 12.67
N GLY A 94 3.35 13.63 13.69
CA GLY A 94 2.17 13.78 14.53
C GLY A 94 0.89 13.09 14.02
N ASP A 95 0.84 12.56 12.79
CA ASP A 95 -0.33 11.81 12.31
C ASP A 95 -0.31 10.33 12.74
N CYS A 96 -1.48 9.70 12.78
CA CYS A 96 -1.65 8.30 13.18
C CYS A 96 -2.88 7.64 12.53
N ILE A 97 -2.98 6.32 12.65
CA ILE A 97 -4.24 5.58 12.47
C ILE A 97 -4.81 5.30 13.86
N PRO A 98 -5.99 5.84 14.22
CA PRO A 98 -6.65 5.50 15.46
C PRO A 98 -7.12 4.03 15.44
N PRO A 99 -7.19 3.36 16.60
CA PRO A 99 -7.63 1.98 16.72
C PRO A 99 -9.07 1.76 16.22
#